data_AF-B9WBE0-F1
#
_entry.id   AF-B9WBE0-F1
#
_cell.length_a   1.000
_cell.length_b   1.000
_cell.length_c   1.000
_cell.angle_alpha   90.00
_cell.angle_beta   90.00
_cell.angle_gamma   90.00
#
_symmetry.space_group_name_H-M   'P 1'
#
loop_
_entity.id
_entity.type
_entity.pdbx_description
1 polymer ?
#
loop_
_entity_poly.entity_id
_entity_poly.type
_entity_poly.pdbx_seq_one_letter_code
_entity_poly.pdbx_strand_id
1 'polypeptide(L)'
;MEQELIQIINLLTSNELPTVITGLEQTHQLLMSLLPSIKQYQNLLMNTNNNSASLMYNQRHIKQNRDLQQLIQFQISQDNFQYNLIQYLLPIYDKYKLSLNDYLLSNQIIQGILLIHPNSKRIFNINQHNMKIILDLLDGCNNKDTTNDNIKLSISLISTLIHVLLKNYDNYRIFENLNGCSILIKHFKLSSFENINDQTNTNTNTNSSNNEDEELNNNLNFKIIEFLMLYLSEEIDNTNPNGGGKSIQEKSQFFINDFPEIDSLIENLNQLNNL
;
A
#
# COMPACT_ATOMS: atom_id res chain seq x y z
N MET A 1 -14.60 -1.65 21.10
CA MET A 1 -13.27 -1.57 20.48
C MET A 1 -12.38 -2.72 20.92
N GLU A 2 -11.84 -2.77 22.15
CA GLU A 2 -10.94 -3.88 22.54
C GLU A 2 -11.55 -5.27 22.39
N GLN A 3 -12.76 -5.50 22.92
CA GLN A 3 -13.47 -6.79 22.77
C GLN A 3 -13.75 -7.15 21.30
N GLU A 4 -14.06 -6.15 20.48
CA GLU A 4 -14.34 -6.31 19.05
C GLU A 4 -13.05 -6.66 18.28
N LEU A 5 -11.92 -6.03 18.61
CA LEU A 5 -10.62 -6.39 18.06
C LEU A 5 -10.21 -7.80 18.47
N ILE A 6 -10.43 -8.21 19.72
CA ILE A 6 -10.16 -9.59 20.17
C ILE A 6 -10.98 -10.59 19.35
N GLN A 7 -12.26 -10.30 19.11
CA GLN A 7 -13.11 -11.15 18.27
C GLN A 7 -12.57 -11.26 16.84
N ILE A 8 -12.24 -10.13 16.21
CA ILE A 8 -11.63 -10.09 14.87
C ILE A 8 -10.33 -10.89 14.84
N ILE A 9 -9.44 -10.69 15.80
CA ILE A 9 -8.14 -11.39 15.87
C ILE A 9 -8.34 -12.90 15.99
N ASN A 10 -9.29 -13.36 16.80
CA ASN A 10 -9.61 -14.78 16.92
C ASN A 10 -10.09 -15.38 15.59
N LEU A 11 -10.82 -14.60 14.78
CA LEU A 11 -11.22 -15.04 13.44
C LEU A 11 -10.05 -15.07 12.46
N LEU A 12 -9.23 -14.02 12.42
CA LEU A 12 -8.07 -13.90 11.53
C LEU A 12 -6.99 -14.96 11.82
N THR A 13 -6.87 -15.41 13.07
CA THR A 13 -5.90 -16.43 13.49
C THR A 13 -6.43 -17.86 13.38
N SER A 14 -7.67 -18.05 12.93
CA SER A 14 -8.27 -19.37 12.74
C SER A 14 -7.46 -20.25 11.77
N ASN A 15 -7.61 -21.57 11.91
CA ASN A 15 -7.07 -22.58 11.01
C ASN A 15 -8.00 -22.91 9.84
N GLU A 16 -9.20 -22.34 9.84
CA GLU A 16 -10.20 -22.55 8.80
C GLU A 16 -10.31 -21.30 7.93
N LEU A 17 -10.02 -21.45 6.63
CA LEU A 17 -10.10 -20.35 5.67
C LEU A 17 -11.46 -19.62 5.72
N PRO A 18 -12.63 -20.30 5.76
CA PRO A 18 -13.93 -19.60 5.84
C PRO A 18 -14.04 -18.67 7.06
N THR A 19 -13.52 -19.09 8.22
CA THR A 19 -13.50 -18.25 9.43
C THR A 19 -12.59 -17.04 9.26
N VAL A 20 -11.44 -17.22 8.61
CA VAL A 20 -10.52 -16.13 8.31
C VAL A 20 -11.15 -15.12 7.37
N ILE A 21 -11.88 -15.57 6.34
CA ILE A 21 -12.63 -14.68 5.43
C ILE A 21 -13.68 -13.87 6.21
N THR A 22 -14.42 -14.50 7.12
CA THR A 22 -15.33 -13.75 8.03
C THR A 22 -14.58 -12.71 8.86
N GLY A 23 -13.37 -13.03 9.33
CA GLY A 23 -12.50 -12.07 10.02
C GLY A 23 -12.09 -10.89 9.14
N LEU A 24 -11.77 -11.12 7.87
CA LEU A 24 -11.47 -10.06 6.90
C LEU A 24 -12.69 -9.16 6.67
N GLU A 25 -13.86 -9.74 6.45
CA GLU A 25 -15.11 -9.00 6.26
C GLU A 25 -15.46 -8.14 7.49
N GLN A 26 -15.34 -8.68 8.70
CA GLN A 26 -15.56 -7.93 9.94
C GLN A 26 -14.54 -6.81 10.12
N THR A 27 -13.28 -7.05 9.77
CA THR A 27 -12.25 -6.01 9.80
C THR A 27 -12.60 -4.88 8.83
N HIS A 28 -13.00 -5.23 7.60
CA HIS A 28 -13.41 -4.26 6.59
C HIS A 28 -14.63 -3.44 7.05
N GLN A 29 -15.65 -4.08 7.63
CA GLN A 29 -16.83 -3.41 8.19
C GLN A 29 -16.46 -2.44 9.31
N LEU A 30 -15.56 -2.85 10.21
CA LEU A 30 -15.03 -1.97 11.25
C LEU A 30 -14.36 -0.74 10.64
N LEU A 31 -13.46 -0.90 9.66
CA LEU A 31 -12.80 0.24 9.01
C LEU A 31 -13.79 1.17 8.32
N MET A 32 -14.81 0.63 7.65
CA MET A 32 -15.87 1.42 7.01
C MET A 32 -16.69 2.23 8.03
N SER A 33 -16.91 1.68 9.23
CA SER A 33 -17.60 2.40 10.31
C SER A 33 -16.78 3.59 10.84
N LEU A 34 -15.45 3.52 10.74
CA LEU A 34 -14.53 4.54 11.23
C LEU A 34 -14.30 5.67 10.22
N LEU A 35 -14.51 5.41 8.92
CA LEU A 35 -14.24 6.34 7.82
C LEU A 35 -14.84 7.75 8.01
N PRO A 36 -16.13 7.90 8.41
CA PRO A 36 -16.77 9.21 8.55
C PRO A 36 -16.07 10.13 9.55
N SER A 37 -15.37 9.55 10.54
CA SER A 37 -14.70 10.27 11.62
C SER A 37 -13.28 10.72 11.26
N ILE A 38 -12.69 10.23 10.16
CA ILE A 38 -11.28 10.48 9.80
C ILE A 38 -11.02 11.98 9.60
N LYS A 39 -11.87 12.70 8.87
CA LYS A 39 -11.67 14.13 8.61
C LYS A 39 -11.71 14.95 9.90
N GLN A 40 -12.64 14.60 10.80
CA GLN A 40 -12.76 15.26 12.10
C GLN A 40 -11.53 14.97 12.98
N TYR A 41 -11.05 13.73 12.94
CA TYR A 41 -9.86 13.29 13.63
C TYR A 41 -8.58 13.99 13.14
N GLN A 42 -8.39 14.12 11.82
CA GLN A 42 -7.25 14.83 11.24
C GLN A 42 -7.24 16.31 11.64
N ASN A 43 -8.39 16.99 11.60
CA ASN A 43 -8.50 18.37 12.07
C ASN A 43 -8.13 18.51 13.56
N LEU A 44 -8.50 17.51 14.37
CA LEU A 44 -8.17 17.48 15.79
C LEU A 44 -6.65 17.31 16.01
N LEU A 45 -5.99 16.43 15.24
CA LEU A 45 -4.54 16.23 15.29
C LEU A 45 -3.75 17.50 14.93
N MET A 46 -4.18 18.21 13.88
CA MET A 46 -3.56 19.49 13.47
C MET A 46 -3.62 20.53 14.59
N ASN A 47 -4.72 20.56 15.34
CA ASN A 47 -4.91 21.51 16.44
C ASN A 47 -4.17 21.11 17.72
N THR A 48 -3.63 19.89 17.81
CA THR A 48 -3.05 19.32 19.05
C THR A 48 -1.56 18.97 18.94
N ASN A 49 -0.87 19.50 17.93
CA ASN A 49 0.55 19.22 17.63
C ASN A 49 0.85 17.71 17.57
N ASN A 50 -0.06 16.92 16.97
CA ASN A 50 0.11 15.48 16.70
C ASN A 50 0.39 14.58 17.92
N ASN A 51 0.10 15.01 19.15
CA ASN A 51 0.35 14.18 20.33
C ASN A 51 -0.90 13.40 20.73
N SER A 52 -0.96 12.10 20.44
CA SER A 52 -2.12 11.25 20.71
C SER A 52 -2.51 11.20 22.19
N ALA A 53 -1.57 11.42 23.11
CA ALA A 53 -1.82 11.55 24.54
C ALA A 53 -2.55 12.86 24.91
N SER A 54 -2.36 13.96 24.15
CA SER A 54 -3.03 15.25 24.41
C SER A 54 -4.49 15.25 23.93
N LEU A 55 -4.85 14.36 23.00
CA LEU A 55 -6.23 14.14 22.55
C LEU A 55 -7.13 13.69 23.70
N MET A 56 -6.64 12.85 24.61
CA MET A 56 -7.40 12.41 25.79
C MET A 56 -7.68 13.54 26.80
N TYR A 57 -6.94 14.65 26.76
CA TYR A 57 -7.16 15.80 27.65
C TYR A 57 -8.22 16.78 27.10
N ASN A 58 -8.50 16.79 25.79
CA ASN A 58 -9.57 17.59 25.17
C ASN A 58 -10.95 16.91 25.31
N GLN A 59 -11.29 16.52 26.53
CA GLN A 59 -12.41 15.62 26.85
C GLN A 59 -13.80 16.15 26.50
N ARG A 60 -14.02 17.47 26.43
CA ARG A 60 -15.40 18.00 26.34
C ARG A 60 -16.05 17.80 24.96
N HIS A 61 -15.31 18.05 23.87
CA HIS A 61 -15.83 17.86 22.51
C HIS A 61 -15.79 16.39 22.07
N ILE A 62 -14.77 15.65 22.52
CA ILE A 62 -14.63 14.22 22.19
C ILE A 62 -15.72 13.40 22.90
N LYS A 63 -16.12 13.74 24.14
CA LYS A 63 -17.17 13.01 24.89
C LYS A 63 -18.53 12.94 24.21
N GLN A 64 -18.84 13.87 23.31
CA GLN A 64 -20.15 13.95 22.66
C GLN A 64 -20.22 13.21 21.31
N ASN A 65 -19.07 12.91 20.70
CA ASN A 65 -19.01 12.24 19.40
C ASN A 65 -18.52 10.79 19.57
N ARG A 66 -19.47 9.86 19.57
CA ARG A 66 -19.21 8.42 19.74
C ARG A 66 -18.29 7.87 18.64
N ASP A 67 -18.50 8.28 17.40
CA ASP A 67 -17.78 7.73 16.24
C ASP A 67 -16.31 8.19 16.26
N LEU A 68 -16.06 9.44 16.65
CA LEU A 68 -14.71 9.96 16.86
C LEU A 68 -13.99 9.26 18.02
N GLN A 69 -14.71 8.93 19.11
CA GLN A 69 -14.13 8.14 20.20
C GLN A 69 -13.73 6.74 19.76
N GLN A 70 -14.56 6.08 18.93
CA GLN A 70 -14.25 4.75 18.41
C GLN A 70 -12.97 4.78 17.57
N LEU A 71 -12.80 5.80 16.72
CA LEU A 71 -11.58 5.98 15.93
C LEU A 71 -10.34 6.23 16.81
N ILE A 72 -10.45 7.07 17.84
CA ILE A 72 -9.36 7.29 18.81
C ILE A 72 -9.00 5.99 19.54
N GLN A 73 -9.99 5.25 20.01
CA GLN A 73 -9.78 3.96 20.68
C GLN A 73 -9.15 2.93 19.74
N PHE A 74 -9.57 2.91 18.47
CA PHE A 74 -8.98 2.06 17.46
C PHE A 74 -7.49 2.38 17.30
N GLN A 75 -7.12 3.66 17.11
CA GLN A 75 -5.72 4.06 17.01
C GLN A 75 -4.88 3.65 18.22
N ILE A 76 -5.35 3.96 19.44
CA ILE A 76 -4.66 3.58 20.68
C ILE A 76 -4.49 2.07 20.76
N SER A 77 -5.49 1.30 20.32
CA SER A 77 -5.39 -0.16 20.29
C SER A 77 -4.33 -0.62 19.28
N GLN A 78 -4.26 -0.01 18.09
CA GLN A 78 -3.25 -0.36 17.07
C GLN A 78 -1.80 -0.01 17.49
N ASP A 79 -1.60 0.90 18.45
CA ASP A 79 -0.28 1.17 19.04
C ASP A 79 0.22 0.01 19.91
N ASN A 80 -0.68 -0.78 20.52
CA ASN A 80 -0.31 -2.00 21.21
C ASN A 80 -0.10 -3.12 20.19
N PHE A 81 1.11 -3.69 20.19
CA PHE A 81 1.48 -4.77 19.29
C PHE A 81 0.44 -5.90 19.29
N GLN A 82 -0.06 -6.34 20.46
CA GLN A 82 -1.04 -7.44 20.56
C GLN A 82 -2.37 -7.19 19.83
N TYR A 83 -2.74 -5.94 19.59
CA TYR A 83 -4.00 -5.58 18.93
C TYR A 83 -3.79 -4.98 17.53
N ASN A 84 -2.53 -4.88 17.08
CA ASN A 84 -2.22 -4.38 15.76
C ASN A 84 -2.64 -5.38 14.69
N LEU A 85 -3.65 -5.04 13.89
CA LEU A 85 -4.27 -5.98 12.95
C LEU A 85 -3.34 -6.37 11.79
N ILE A 86 -2.36 -5.52 11.41
CA ILE A 86 -1.43 -5.83 10.31
C ILE A 86 -0.64 -7.12 10.59
N GLN A 87 -0.26 -7.38 11.85
CA GLN A 87 0.53 -8.57 12.19
C GLN A 87 -0.23 -9.88 11.98
N TYR A 88 -1.57 -9.83 11.95
CA TYR A 88 -2.42 -10.98 11.73
C TYR A 88 -2.87 -11.12 10.28
N LEU A 89 -2.88 -10.01 9.53
CA LEU A 89 -3.25 -9.99 8.12
C LEU A 89 -2.16 -10.57 7.21
N LEU A 90 -0.89 -10.24 7.45
CA LEU A 90 0.21 -10.71 6.58
C LEU A 90 0.37 -12.24 6.59
N PRO A 91 0.33 -12.95 7.74
CA PRO A 91 0.44 -14.41 7.75
C PRO A 91 -0.67 -15.14 6.97
N ILE A 92 -1.80 -14.49 6.67
CA ILE A 92 -2.87 -15.08 5.86
C ILE A 92 -2.35 -15.40 4.46
N TYR A 93 -1.50 -14.54 3.90
CA TYR A 93 -0.93 -14.69 2.56
C TYR A 93 0.00 -15.90 2.45
N ASP A 94 0.75 -16.22 3.52
CA ASP A 94 1.58 -17.42 3.56
C ASP A 94 0.77 -18.69 3.84
N LYS A 95 -0.24 -18.57 4.71
CA LYS A 95 -0.99 -19.73 5.21
C LYS A 95 -2.01 -20.25 4.19
N TYR A 96 -2.59 -19.37 3.39
CA TYR A 96 -3.70 -19.72 2.50
C TYR A 96 -3.50 -19.21 1.08
N LYS A 97 -3.94 -20.04 0.12
CA LYS A 97 -4.16 -19.61 -1.25
C LYS A 97 -5.56 -18.98 -1.33
N LEU A 98 -5.61 -17.66 -1.40
CA LEU A 98 -6.86 -16.91 -1.42
C LEU A 98 -7.45 -16.82 -2.83
N SER A 99 -8.75 -16.49 -2.93
CA SER A 99 -9.31 -16.02 -4.19
C SER A 99 -8.81 -14.61 -4.51
N LEU A 100 -8.91 -14.17 -5.77
CA LEU A 100 -8.54 -12.79 -6.13
C LEU A 100 -9.28 -11.78 -5.26
N ASN A 101 -10.59 -11.93 -5.09
CA ASN A 101 -11.41 -10.99 -4.31
C ASN A 101 -10.95 -10.90 -2.85
N ASP A 102 -10.55 -12.03 -2.25
CA ASP A 102 -10.05 -12.07 -0.88
C ASP A 102 -8.67 -11.42 -0.74
N TYR A 103 -7.79 -11.58 -1.74
CA TYR A 103 -6.53 -10.82 -1.81
C TYR A 103 -6.78 -9.31 -1.93
N LEU A 104 -7.70 -8.91 -2.82
CA LEU A 104 -8.05 -7.50 -3.00
C LEU A 104 -8.63 -6.89 -1.72
N LEU A 105 -9.53 -7.61 -1.04
CA LEU A 105 -10.10 -7.20 0.23
C LEU A 105 -9.03 -7.07 1.32
N SER A 106 -8.14 -8.06 1.43
CA SER A 106 -7.03 -8.04 2.39
C SER A 106 -6.10 -6.85 2.16
N ASN A 107 -5.75 -6.57 0.90
CA ASN A 107 -4.94 -5.41 0.53
C ASN A 107 -5.65 -4.09 0.86
N GLN A 108 -6.95 -3.97 0.58
CA GLN A 108 -7.74 -2.79 0.95
C GLN A 108 -7.78 -2.57 2.47
N ILE A 109 -7.93 -3.64 3.25
CA ILE A 109 -7.89 -3.58 4.72
C ILE A 109 -6.51 -3.09 5.20
N ILE A 110 -5.42 -3.65 4.67
CA ILE A 110 -4.06 -3.23 5.02
C ILE A 110 -3.87 -1.74 4.69
N GLN A 111 -4.22 -1.31 3.48
CA GLN A 111 -4.15 0.10 3.06
C GLN A 111 -4.96 1.01 3.99
N GLY A 112 -6.20 0.62 4.31
CA GLY A 112 -7.09 1.36 5.21
C GLY A 112 -6.52 1.49 6.63
N ILE A 113 -5.95 0.43 7.19
CA ILE A 113 -5.27 0.48 8.49
C ILE A 113 -4.06 1.40 8.43
N LEU A 114 -3.25 1.38 7.37
CA LEU A 114 -2.07 2.23 7.25
C LEU A 114 -2.41 3.71 7.05
N LEU A 115 -3.57 4.01 6.44
CA LEU A 115 -4.11 5.36 6.36
C LEU A 115 -4.62 5.86 7.70
N ILE A 116 -5.35 5.02 8.43
CA ILE A 116 -5.89 5.37 9.74
C ILE A 116 -4.79 5.42 10.80
N HIS A 117 -3.84 4.49 10.80
CA HIS A 117 -2.78 4.34 11.79
C HIS A 117 -1.42 4.15 11.10
N PRO A 118 -0.75 5.24 10.68
CA PRO A 118 0.53 5.17 9.96
C PRO A 118 1.65 4.45 10.72
N ASN A 119 1.62 4.45 12.06
CA ASN A 119 2.61 3.76 12.88
C ASN A 119 2.57 2.23 12.71
N SER A 120 1.51 1.64 12.14
CA SER A 120 1.48 0.22 11.79
C SER A 120 2.46 -0.14 10.67
N LYS A 121 2.99 0.84 9.92
CA LYS A 121 4.06 0.62 8.93
C LYS A 121 5.30 -0.05 9.51
N ARG A 122 5.57 0.12 10.82
CA ARG A 122 6.69 -0.52 11.51
C ARG A 122 6.67 -2.05 11.40
N ILE A 123 5.50 -2.67 11.26
CA ILE A 123 5.37 -4.13 11.14
C ILE A 123 6.17 -4.67 9.95
N PHE A 124 6.33 -3.89 8.88
CA PHE A 124 7.05 -4.30 7.67
C PHE A 124 8.57 -4.23 7.79
N ASN A 125 9.12 -3.52 8.77
CA ASN A 125 10.57 -3.43 9.00
C ASN A 125 11.07 -4.15 10.26
N ILE A 126 10.17 -4.55 11.17
CA ILE A 126 10.53 -5.37 12.34
C ILE A 126 11.17 -6.70 11.91
N ASN A 127 10.65 -7.31 10.84
CA ASN A 127 11.19 -8.51 10.23
C ASN A 127 11.07 -8.42 8.71
N GLN A 128 12.17 -8.71 8.00
CA GLN A 128 12.22 -8.74 6.54
C GLN A 128 11.17 -9.68 5.93
N HIS A 129 10.80 -10.76 6.64
CA HIS A 129 9.78 -11.70 6.18
C HIS A 129 8.45 -11.01 5.84
N ASN A 130 8.02 -10.04 6.64
CA ASN A 130 6.73 -9.37 6.45
C ASN A 130 6.67 -8.58 5.12
N MET A 131 7.76 -7.89 4.76
CA MET A 131 7.88 -7.25 3.44
C MET A 131 7.99 -8.30 2.34
N LYS A 132 8.78 -9.36 2.59
CA LYS A 132 9.02 -10.43 1.63
C LYS A 132 7.73 -11.12 1.18
N ILE A 133 6.75 -11.33 2.07
CA ILE A 133 5.45 -11.91 1.71
C ILE A 133 4.78 -11.13 0.56
N ILE A 134 4.73 -9.79 0.66
CA ILE A 134 4.13 -8.95 -0.38
C ILE A 134 4.93 -9.01 -1.68
N LEU A 135 6.26 -9.00 -1.58
CA LEU A 135 7.15 -9.05 -2.74
C LEU A 135 7.10 -10.41 -3.46
N ASP A 136 7.06 -11.52 -2.73
CA ASP A 136 6.93 -12.87 -3.27
C ASP A 136 5.59 -13.02 -4.02
N LEU A 137 4.50 -12.47 -3.47
CA LEU A 137 3.20 -12.44 -4.16
C LEU A 137 3.25 -11.60 -5.44
N LEU A 138 3.92 -10.45 -5.41
CA LEU A 138 4.06 -9.58 -6.59
C LEU A 138 4.87 -10.28 -7.68
N ASP A 139 6.05 -10.81 -7.34
CA ASP A 139 6.91 -11.54 -8.28
C ASP A 139 6.18 -12.76 -8.88
N GLY A 140 5.37 -13.45 -8.06
CA GLY A 140 4.52 -14.56 -8.51
C GLY A 140 3.45 -14.18 -9.53
N CYS A 141 3.08 -12.90 -9.65
CA CYS A 141 2.14 -12.42 -10.66
C CYS A 141 2.78 -12.24 -12.05
N ASN A 142 4.11 -12.21 -12.15
CA ASN A 142 4.86 -11.92 -13.37
C ASN A 142 5.08 -13.15 -14.30
N ASN A 143 4.27 -14.21 -14.16
CA ASN A 143 4.44 -15.43 -14.95
C ASN A 143 4.03 -15.23 -16.43
N LYS A 144 4.63 -16.05 -17.33
CA LYS A 144 4.49 -15.99 -18.80
C LYS A 144 3.04 -16.06 -19.31
N ASP A 145 2.14 -16.65 -18.52
CA ASP A 145 0.69 -16.64 -18.75
C ASP A 145 0.04 -15.60 -17.84
N THR A 146 0.38 -14.32 -18.07
CA THR A 146 -0.16 -13.23 -17.27
C THR A 146 -1.67 -13.14 -17.49
N THR A 147 -2.46 -13.57 -16.50
CA THR A 147 -3.92 -13.44 -16.53
C THR A 147 -4.35 -12.06 -16.05
N ASN A 148 -5.56 -11.63 -16.43
CA ASN A 148 -6.14 -10.39 -15.92
C ASN A 148 -6.23 -10.35 -14.38
N ASP A 149 -6.39 -11.51 -13.75
CA ASP A 149 -6.38 -11.63 -12.29
C ASP A 149 -5.00 -11.31 -11.70
N ASN A 150 -3.92 -11.79 -12.32
CA ASN A 150 -2.55 -11.46 -11.90
C ASN A 150 -2.25 -9.96 -12.06
N ILE A 151 -2.74 -9.33 -13.13
CA ILE A 151 -2.58 -7.88 -13.34
C ILE A 151 -3.35 -7.10 -12.27
N LYS A 152 -4.62 -7.46 -12.00
CA LYS A 152 -5.43 -6.84 -10.93
C LYS A 152 -4.78 -6.99 -9.56
N LEU A 153 -4.27 -8.19 -9.26
CA LEU A 153 -3.54 -8.44 -8.02
C LEU A 153 -2.25 -7.61 -7.94
N SER A 154 -1.48 -7.52 -9.03
CA SER A 154 -0.27 -6.70 -9.11
C SER A 154 -0.58 -5.22 -8.82
N ILE A 155 -1.61 -4.66 -9.45
CA ILE A 155 -2.06 -3.27 -9.20
C ILE A 155 -2.38 -3.08 -7.71
N SER A 156 -3.10 -4.01 -7.10
CA SER A 156 -3.48 -3.97 -5.69
C SER A 156 -2.28 -4.08 -4.74
N LEU A 157 -1.32 -4.96 -5.05
CA LEU A 157 -0.09 -5.14 -4.27
C LEU A 157 0.82 -3.91 -4.38
N ILE A 158 0.99 -3.34 -5.58
CA ILE A 158 1.77 -2.11 -5.78
C ILE A 158 1.13 -0.94 -5.03
N SER A 159 -0.19 -0.80 -5.08
CA SER A 159 -0.90 0.19 -4.27
C SER A 159 -0.70 -0.03 -2.77
N THR A 160 -0.66 -1.28 -2.32
CA THR A 160 -0.35 -1.62 -0.92
C THR A 160 1.08 -1.23 -0.57
N LEU A 161 2.06 -1.52 -1.45
CA LEU A 161 3.46 -1.13 -1.26
C LEU A 161 3.62 0.39 -1.18
N ILE A 162 2.91 1.17 -2.00
CA ILE A 162 2.86 2.64 -1.88
C ILE A 162 2.49 3.05 -0.46
N HIS A 163 1.44 2.45 0.12
CA HIS A 163 1.00 2.74 1.49
C HIS A 163 1.99 2.26 2.55
N VAL A 164 2.68 1.13 2.34
CA VAL A 164 3.72 0.61 3.26
C VAL A 164 4.92 1.55 3.29
N LEU A 165 5.34 2.04 2.13
CA LEU A 165 6.55 2.81 1.95
C LEU A 165 6.35 4.30 2.26
N LEU A 166 5.18 4.88 1.97
CA LEU A 166 4.93 6.32 2.07
C LEU A 166 5.48 6.95 3.36
N LYS A 167 6.52 7.79 3.20
CA LYS A 167 7.23 8.50 4.29
C LYS A 167 7.82 7.60 5.38
N ASN A 168 8.22 6.38 5.03
CA ASN A 168 8.87 5.44 5.94
C ASN A 168 10.14 4.87 5.29
N TYR A 169 11.28 5.51 5.53
CA TYR A 169 12.55 5.14 4.90
C TYR A 169 13.10 3.81 5.41
N ASP A 170 12.78 3.38 6.63
CA ASP A 170 13.15 2.03 7.11
C ASP A 170 12.53 0.95 6.22
N ASN A 171 11.25 1.11 5.85
CA ASN A 171 10.58 0.22 4.92
C ASN A 171 11.20 0.31 3.51
N TYR A 172 11.67 1.48 3.06
CA TYR A 172 12.43 1.59 1.81
C TYR A 172 13.69 0.70 1.86
N ARG A 173 14.45 0.75 2.96
CA ARG A 173 15.67 -0.07 3.09
C ARG A 173 15.37 -1.56 3.06
N ILE A 174 14.30 -2.02 3.72
CA ILE A 174 13.91 -3.43 3.66
C ILE A 174 13.46 -3.82 2.24
N PHE A 175 12.65 -2.98 1.58
CA PHE A 175 12.19 -3.20 0.21
C PHE A 175 13.37 -3.31 -0.78
N GLU A 176 14.34 -2.41 -0.70
CA GLU A 176 15.55 -2.42 -1.54
C GLU A 176 16.39 -3.68 -1.31
N ASN A 177 16.62 -4.04 -0.04
CA ASN A 177 17.42 -5.22 0.32
C ASN A 177 16.78 -6.54 -0.15
N LEU A 178 15.48 -6.54 -0.40
CA LEU A 178 14.73 -7.68 -0.92
C LEU A 178 14.55 -7.63 -2.45
N ASN A 179 15.33 -6.80 -3.14
CA ASN A 179 15.24 -6.58 -4.59
C ASN A 179 13.86 -6.10 -5.06
N GLY A 180 13.15 -5.34 -4.22
CA GLY A 180 11.81 -4.86 -4.52
C GLY A 180 11.73 -4.02 -5.80
N CYS A 181 12.77 -3.21 -6.08
CA CYS A 181 12.87 -2.42 -7.32
C CYS A 181 12.87 -3.31 -8.56
N SER A 182 13.71 -4.36 -8.57
CA SER A 182 13.79 -5.35 -9.65
C SER A 182 12.50 -6.13 -9.80
N ILE A 183 11.85 -6.53 -8.70
CA ILE A 183 10.56 -7.23 -8.75
C ILE A 183 9.51 -6.33 -9.41
N LEU A 184 9.37 -5.09 -8.92
CA LEU A 184 8.40 -4.13 -9.44
C LEU A 184 8.59 -3.86 -10.94
N ILE A 185 9.82 -3.57 -11.37
CA ILE A 185 10.05 -3.06 -12.73
C ILE A 185 9.81 -4.12 -13.81
N LYS A 186 9.93 -5.41 -13.48
CA LYS A 186 9.60 -6.49 -14.42
C LYS A 186 8.12 -6.49 -14.84
N HIS A 187 7.24 -5.87 -14.05
CA HIS A 187 5.82 -5.70 -14.42
C HIS A 187 5.58 -4.53 -15.38
N PHE A 188 6.59 -3.67 -15.60
CA PHE A 188 6.46 -2.48 -16.43
C PHE A 188 6.65 -2.83 -17.91
N LYS A 189 5.64 -2.54 -18.74
CA LYS A 189 5.67 -2.82 -20.19
C LYS A 189 5.62 -1.52 -20.98
N LEU A 190 6.77 -1.05 -21.47
CA LEU A 190 6.87 0.20 -22.25
C LEU A 190 6.09 0.16 -23.57
N SER A 191 6.04 -0.99 -24.23
CA SER A 191 5.33 -1.18 -25.52
C SER A 191 3.83 -0.87 -25.46
N SER A 192 3.23 -0.88 -24.27
CA SER A 192 1.82 -0.50 -24.06
C SER A 192 1.57 0.97 -24.43
N PHE A 193 2.57 1.84 -24.28
CA PHE A 193 2.45 3.27 -24.56
C PHE A 193 2.63 3.60 -26.05
N GLU A 194 3.41 2.82 -26.80
CA GLU A 194 3.63 3.03 -28.23
C GLU A 194 2.34 2.84 -29.03
N ASN A 195 1.50 1.87 -28.64
CA ASN A 195 0.23 1.57 -29.32
C ASN A 195 -0.87 2.63 -29.10
N ILE A 196 -0.78 3.46 -28.06
CA ILE A 196 -1.78 4.51 -27.79
C ILE A 196 -1.72 5.61 -28.88
N ASN A 197 -0.53 5.89 -29.40
CA ASN A 197 -0.35 6.93 -30.43
C ASN A 197 -0.90 6.50 -31.80
N ASP A 198 -0.89 5.20 -32.11
CA ASP A 198 -1.36 4.66 -33.40
C ASP A 198 -2.89 4.49 -33.47
N GLN A 199 -3.58 4.38 -32.32
CA GLN A 199 -5.05 4.27 -32.27
C GLN A 199 -5.79 5.56 -32.66
N THR A 200 -5.10 6.71 -32.66
CA THR A 200 -5.73 7.99 -33.07
C THR A 200 -5.97 8.10 -34.58
N ASN A 201 -5.43 7.18 -35.41
CA ASN A 201 -5.48 7.31 -36.87
C ASN A 201 -6.07 6.13 -37.66
N THR A 202 -6.64 5.09 -37.02
CA THR A 202 -7.24 3.98 -37.78
C THR A 202 -8.59 3.53 -37.24
N ASN A 203 -9.65 3.83 -38.02
CA ASN A 203 -10.96 3.17 -37.93
C ASN A 203 -10.77 1.67 -38.18
N THR A 204 -10.55 0.87 -37.13
CA THR A 204 -10.63 -0.58 -37.23
C THR A 204 -11.46 -1.14 -36.09
N ASN A 205 -12.47 -1.92 -36.46
CA ASN A 205 -13.27 -2.75 -35.57
C ASN A 205 -12.37 -3.83 -34.96
N THR A 206 -11.61 -3.51 -33.92
CA THR A 206 -10.86 -4.47 -33.13
C THR A 206 -11.72 -4.99 -31.97
N ASN A 207 -11.65 -6.30 -31.75
CA ASN A 207 -12.45 -7.05 -30.80
C ASN A 207 -12.37 -6.46 -29.38
N SER A 208 -13.50 -6.33 -28.69
CA SER A 208 -13.59 -5.69 -27.36
C SER A 208 -12.70 -6.31 -26.29
N SER A 209 -12.36 -7.60 -26.40
CA SER A 209 -11.49 -8.30 -25.46
C SER A 209 -10.05 -7.76 -25.44
N ASN A 210 -9.52 -7.33 -26.58
CA ASN A 210 -8.16 -6.80 -26.65
C ASN A 210 -8.06 -5.42 -25.97
N ASN A 211 -9.15 -4.65 -26.00
CA ASN A 211 -9.18 -3.32 -25.41
C ASN A 211 -9.18 -3.38 -23.87
N GLU A 212 -9.89 -4.34 -23.27
CA GLU A 212 -9.89 -4.51 -21.80
C GLU A 212 -8.51 -4.93 -21.28
N ASP A 213 -7.82 -5.83 -21.98
CA ASP A 213 -6.48 -6.27 -21.61
C ASP A 213 -5.45 -5.13 -21.75
N GLU A 214 -5.55 -4.32 -22.81
CA GLU A 214 -4.72 -3.13 -23.00
C GLU A 214 -4.98 -2.07 -21.91
N GLU A 215 -6.25 -1.78 -21.59
CA GLU A 215 -6.61 -0.84 -20.53
C GLU A 215 -6.08 -1.30 -19.17
N LEU A 216 -6.16 -2.60 -18.88
CA LEU A 216 -5.66 -3.15 -17.62
C LEU A 216 -4.13 -3.10 -17.52
N ASN A 217 -3.41 -3.38 -18.62
CA ASN A 217 -1.96 -3.21 -18.66
C ASN A 217 -1.55 -1.73 -18.51
N ASN A 218 -2.30 -0.81 -19.13
CA ASN A 218 -2.08 0.63 -18.96
C ASN A 218 -2.29 1.06 -17.51
N ASN A 219 -3.34 0.56 -16.85
CA ASN A 219 -3.60 0.80 -15.43
C ASN A 219 -2.46 0.29 -14.54
N LEU A 220 -1.89 -0.88 -14.85
CA LEU A 220 -0.70 -1.40 -14.18
C LEU A 220 0.51 -0.48 -14.37
N ASN A 221 0.79 -0.05 -15.60
CA ASN A 221 1.89 0.86 -15.87
C ASN A 221 1.72 2.20 -15.15
N PHE A 222 0.51 2.78 -15.13
CA PHE A 222 0.23 3.99 -14.36
C PHE A 222 0.50 3.79 -12.87
N LYS A 223 0.13 2.63 -12.32
CA LYS A 223 0.38 2.32 -10.91
C LYS A 223 1.88 2.18 -10.61
N ILE A 224 2.66 1.61 -11.54
CA ILE A 224 4.12 1.54 -11.43
C ILE A 224 4.73 2.94 -11.51
N ILE A 225 4.26 3.80 -12.41
CA ILE A 225 4.72 5.20 -12.50
C ILE A 225 4.39 5.96 -11.22
N GLU A 226 3.20 5.80 -10.65
CA GLU A 226 2.83 6.39 -9.35
C GLU A 226 3.77 5.92 -8.24
N PHE A 227 4.11 4.63 -8.22
CA PHE A 227 5.11 4.10 -7.29
C PHE A 227 6.47 4.76 -7.51
N LEU A 228 6.94 4.85 -8.77
CA LEU A 228 8.24 5.44 -9.09
C LEU A 228 8.30 6.92 -8.70
N MET A 229 7.21 7.67 -8.92
CA MET A 229 7.09 9.06 -8.47
C MET A 229 7.23 9.19 -6.95
N LEU A 230 6.59 8.31 -6.19
CA LEU A 230 6.75 8.28 -4.74
C LEU A 230 8.18 7.88 -4.35
N TYR A 231 8.71 6.80 -4.91
CA TYR A 231 10.00 6.23 -4.53
C TYR A 231 11.16 7.17 -4.88
N LEU A 232 11.10 7.84 -6.03
CA LEU A 232 12.12 8.76 -6.54
C LEU A 232 11.93 10.20 -6.05
N SER A 233 11.05 10.44 -5.07
CA SER A 233 10.99 11.73 -4.37
C SER A 233 12.17 11.92 -3.41
N GLU A 234 12.61 13.15 -3.15
CA GLU A 234 13.72 13.37 -2.20
C GLU A 234 13.37 12.87 -0.78
N GLU A 235 14.32 12.18 -0.15
CA GLU A 235 14.16 11.74 1.22
C GLU A 235 14.50 12.88 2.18
N ILE A 236 13.48 13.57 2.66
CA ILE A 236 13.61 14.63 3.65
C ILE A 236 13.56 13.99 5.04
N ASP A 237 14.67 14.02 5.77
CA ASP A 237 14.71 13.70 7.20
C ASP A 237 14.62 15.00 8.02
N ASN A 238 13.42 15.28 8.54
CA ASN A 238 13.17 16.45 9.38
C ASN A 238 13.83 16.35 10.77
N THR A 239 14.33 15.18 11.16
CA THR A 239 14.94 14.95 12.47
C THR A 239 16.47 15.05 12.45
N ASN A 240 17.08 14.92 11.28
CA ASN A 240 18.53 15.04 11.10
C ASN A 240 18.90 15.79 9.81
N PRO A 241 19.01 17.14 9.84
CA PRO A 241 19.22 17.96 8.64
C PRO A 241 20.57 17.74 7.93
N ASN A 242 21.50 16.96 8.52
CA ASN A 242 22.81 16.67 7.97
C ASN A 242 23.07 15.18 7.67
N GLY A 243 22.06 14.30 7.72
CA GLY A 243 22.30 12.91 7.34
C GLY A 243 21.10 11.99 7.34
N GLY A 244 20.96 11.20 6.27
CA GLY A 244 20.32 9.89 6.35
C GLY A 244 19.51 9.46 5.13
N GLY A 245 19.02 10.40 4.32
CA GLY A 245 18.20 10.09 3.15
C GLY A 245 19.03 9.73 1.92
N LYS A 246 18.59 8.74 1.14
CA LYS A 246 19.18 8.46 -0.19
C LYS A 246 18.68 9.49 -1.20
N SER A 247 19.61 10.02 -1.98
CA SER A 247 19.32 10.88 -3.14
C SER A 247 18.55 10.12 -4.23
N ILE A 248 17.96 10.87 -5.17
CA ILE A 248 17.28 10.29 -6.34
C ILE A 248 18.26 9.44 -7.15
N GLN A 249 19.49 9.92 -7.32
CA GLN A 249 20.55 9.23 -8.06
C GLN A 249 20.98 7.93 -7.38
N GLU A 250 21.09 7.90 -6.06
CA GLU A 250 21.38 6.65 -5.32
C GLU A 250 20.24 5.65 -5.44
N LYS A 251 19.00 6.13 -5.47
CA LYS A 251 17.82 5.29 -5.64
C LYS A 251 17.65 4.76 -7.06
N SER A 252 18.03 5.54 -8.08
CA SER A 252 17.95 5.10 -9.47
C SER A 252 18.87 3.90 -9.76
N GLN A 253 19.99 3.78 -9.03
CA GLN A 253 20.91 2.63 -9.15
C GLN A 253 20.24 1.28 -8.90
N PHE A 254 19.16 1.22 -8.11
CA PHE A 254 18.41 -0.03 -7.88
C PHE A 254 17.62 -0.51 -9.11
N PHE A 255 17.48 0.31 -10.15
CA PHE A 255 16.74 -0.03 -11.37
C PHE A 255 17.65 -0.26 -12.57
N ILE A 256 18.84 0.34 -12.64
CA ILE A 256 19.67 0.41 -13.87
C ILE A 256 19.91 -0.96 -14.52
N ASN A 257 20.08 -2.02 -13.73
CA ASN A 257 20.33 -3.36 -14.25
C ASN A 257 19.12 -3.94 -15.01
N ASP A 258 17.90 -3.66 -14.54
CA ASP A 258 16.66 -4.22 -15.08
C ASP A 258 15.89 -3.21 -15.95
N PHE A 259 16.20 -1.91 -15.82
CA PHE A 259 15.59 -0.81 -16.56
C PHE A 259 16.60 0.33 -16.81
N PRO A 260 17.44 0.19 -17.86
CA PRO A 260 18.50 1.17 -18.18
C PRO A 260 17.98 2.56 -18.55
N GLU A 261 16.74 2.66 -19.02
CA GLU A 261 16.09 3.92 -19.44
C GLU A 261 15.53 4.72 -18.25
N ILE A 262 15.77 4.28 -17.01
CA ILE A 262 15.29 4.94 -15.79
C ILE A 262 15.72 6.41 -15.72
N ASP A 263 16.91 6.75 -16.23
CA ASP A 263 17.41 8.14 -16.21
C ASP A 263 16.56 9.07 -17.09
N SER A 264 16.12 8.60 -18.27
CA SER A 264 15.20 9.34 -19.14
C SER A 264 13.82 9.48 -18.52
N LEU A 265 13.33 8.45 -17.82
CA LEU A 265 12.09 8.54 -17.07
C LEU A 265 12.20 9.56 -15.93
N ILE A 266 13.29 9.55 -15.16
CA ILE A 266 13.54 10.52 -14.08
C ILE A 266 13.55 11.96 -14.62
N GLU A 267 14.17 12.20 -15.76
CA GLU A 267 14.18 13.52 -16.39
C GLU A 267 12.76 13.99 -16.73
N ASN A 268 11.94 13.12 -17.33
CA ASN A 268 10.55 13.42 -17.65
C ASN A 268 9.69 13.64 -16.39
N LEU A 269 9.90 12.84 -15.34
CA LEU A 269 9.19 12.97 -14.06
C LEU A 269 9.55 14.27 -13.33
N ASN A 270 10.81 14.69 -13.41
CA ASN A 270 11.26 15.98 -12.85
C ASN A 270 10.66 17.17 -13.60
N GLN A 271 10.47 17.07 -14.92
CA GLN A 271 9.76 18.10 -15.69
C GLN A 271 8.29 18.22 -15.27
N LEU A 272 7.63 17.09 -14.96
CA LEU A 272 6.25 17.05 -14.46
C LEU A 272 6.08 17.64 -13.05
N ASN A 273 7.04 17.44 -12.14
CA ASN A 273 7.00 18.03 -10.79
C ASN A 273 7.21 19.55 -10.77
N ASN A 274 7.74 20.14 -11.85
CA ASN A 274 8.00 21.57 -11.98
C ASN A 274 6.87 22.35 -12.68
N LEU A 275 5.75 21.69 -13.00
CA LEU A 275 4.52 22.27 -13.56
C LEU A 275 3.48 22.51 -12.45
#